data_AF-X1LQ67-F1
#
_entry.id   AF-X1LQ67-F1
#
_cell.length_a   1.000
_cell.length_b   1.000
_cell.length_c   1.000
_cell.angle_alpha   90.00
_cell.angle_beta   90.00
_cell.angle_gamma   90.00
#
_symmetry.space_group_name_H-M   'P 1'
#
loop_
_entity.id
_entity.type
_entity.pdbx_description
1 polymer ?
#
loop_
_entity_poly.entity_id
_entity_poly.type
_entity_poly.pdbx_seq_one_letter_code
_entity_poly.pdbx_strand_id
1 'polypeptide(L)'
;MDPENFPSRLAREAIREYLRTGKVISLPAQIPKEFQKQAGAFVSLHQRGKLRGCIGTYLPQQKNVASEIVKNAISAATTDPRFPAVRGSELDELEISVDVLSPPEPVPSREALDPDKYGVIVSKGWQRGLLLPNLE
;
A
#
# COMPACT_ATOMS: atom_id res chain seq x y z
N MET A 1 -12.92 17.61 -2.03
CA MET A 1 -11.84 16.75 -1.52
C MET A 1 -11.14 16.21 -2.75
N ASP A 2 -9.85 16.49 -2.92
CA ASP A 2 -9.10 16.01 -4.08
C ASP A 2 -8.94 14.48 -3.99
N PRO A 3 -9.50 13.67 -4.90
CA PRO A 3 -9.45 12.20 -4.82
C PRO A 3 -8.03 11.66 -4.90
N GLU A 4 -7.17 12.30 -5.71
CA GLU A 4 -5.79 11.87 -5.96
C GLU A 4 -4.93 11.87 -4.69
N ASN A 5 -5.21 12.78 -3.75
CA ASN A 5 -4.43 12.90 -2.51
C ASN A 5 -5.14 12.27 -1.30
N PHE A 6 -6.32 11.65 -1.49
CA PHE A 6 -7.01 10.93 -0.42
C PHE A 6 -6.19 9.76 0.15
N PRO A 7 -5.62 8.84 -0.66
CA PRO A 7 -5.02 7.62 -0.12
C PRO A 7 -3.72 7.88 0.64
N SER A 8 -2.83 8.73 0.11
CA SER A 8 -1.58 9.14 0.75
C SER A 8 -1.82 9.93 2.05
N ARG A 9 -2.83 10.82 2.07
CA ARG A 9 -3.23 11.54 3.29
C ARG A 9 -3.75 10.59 4.37
N LEU A 10 -4.63 9.65 3.99
CA LEU A 10 -5.17 8.65 4.92
C LEU A 10 -4.05 7.78 5.51
N ALA A 11 -3.11 7.33 4.67
CA ALA A 11 -1.93 6.60 5.12
C ALA A 11 -1.08 7.42 6.10
N ARG A 12 -0.83 8.71 5.81
CA ARG A 12 -0.08 9.60 6.70
C ARG A 12 -0.76 9.77 8.05
N GLU A 13 -2.06 10.02 8.07
CA GLU A 13 -2.84 10.17 9.31
C GLU A 13 -2.83 8.89 10.14
N ALA A 14 -2.99 7.73 9.50
CA ALA A 14 -2.93 6.44 10.15
C ALA A 14 -1.58 6.18 10.82
N ILE A 15 -0.47 6.43 10.10
CA ILE A 15 0.87 6.29 10.64
C ILE A 15 1.10 7.27 11.80
N ARG A 16 0.72 8.55 11.62
CA ARG A 16 0.91 9.60 12.63
C ARG A 16 0.24 9.23 13.95
N GLU A 17 -1.03 8.86 13.91
CA GLU A 17 -1.77 8.55 15.13
C GLU A 17 -1.24 7.27 15.77
N TYR A 18 -0.92 6.25 14.97
CA TYR A 18 -0.37 5.01 15.49
C TYR A 18 0.99 5.20 16.18
N LEU A 19 1.90 5.98 15.58
CA LEU A 19 3.18 6.30 16.20
C LEU A 19 3.04 7.14 17.48
N ARG A 20 1.98 7.94 17.60
CA ARG A 20 1.73 8.80 18.76
C ARG A 20 1.04 8.07 19.91
N THR A 21 0.07 7.20 19.61
CA THR A 21 -0.83 6.62 20.63
C THR A 21 -0.89 5.10 20.64
N GLY A 22 -0.30 4.43 19.64
CA GLY A 22 -0.44 3.00 19.43
C GLY A 22 -1.84 2.58 18.96
N LYS A 23 -2.73 3.53 18.64
CA LYS A 23 -4.11 3.25 18.23
C LYS A 23 -4.26 3.36 16.72
N VAL A 24 -5.10 2.50 16.17
CA VAL A 24 -5.52 2.56 14.76
C VAL A 24 -6.63 3.61 14.63
N ILE A 25 -6.53 4.48 13.63
CA ILE A 25 -7.56 5.49 13.37
C ILE A 25 -8.88 4.86 12.93
N SER A 26 -9.98 5.50 13.29
CA SER A 26 -11.26 5.25 12.63
C SER A 26 -11.23 5.80 11.21
N LEU A 27 -11.93 5.14 10.29
CA LEU A 27 -12.06 5.66 8.92
C LEU A 27 -12.81 7.00 8.91
N PRO A 28 -12.49 7.90 7.96
CA PRO A 28 -13.23 9.15 7.79
C PRO A 28 -14.70 8.86 7.42
N ALA A 29 -15.60 9.74 7.85
CA ALA A 29 -17.04 9.61 7.57
C ALA A 29 -17.36 9.63 6.06
N GLN A 30 -16.53 10.30 5.27
CA GLN A 30 -16.64 10.35 3.83
C GLN A 30 -15.41 9.70 3.19
N ILE A 31 -15.62 8.52 2.61
CA ILE A 31 -14.62 7.80 1.81
C ILE A 31 -15.04 7.94 0.34
N PRO A 32 -14.15 8.37 -0.58
CA PRO A 32 -14.47 8.39 -2.00
C PRO A 32 -14.86 7.00 -2.52
N LYS A 33 -15.81 6.93 -3.45
CA LYS A 33 -16.44 5.66 -3.91
C LYS A 33 -15.41 4.62 -4.36
N GLU A 34 -14.33 5.07 -5.02
CA GLU A 34 -13.25 4.21 -5.50
C GLU A 34 -12.51 3.45 -4.39
N PHE A 35 -12.49 3.99 -3.16
CA PHE A 35 -11.84 3.38 -2.00
C PHE A 35 -12.81 2.61 -1.09
N GLN A 36 -14.11 2.57 -1.43
CA GLN A 36 -15.13 1.78 -0.72
C GLN A 36 -15.21 0.33 -1.23
N LYS A 37 -14.66 0.04 -2.41
CA LYS A 37 -14.58 -1.32 -2.95
C LYS A 37 -13.54 -2.16 -2.21
N GLN A 38 -13.54 -3.47 -2.44
CA GLN A 38 -12.47 -4.36 -2.02
C GLN A 38 -11.39 -4.44 -3.10
N ALA A 39 -10.15 -4.20 -2.72
CA ALA A 39 -8.98 -4.47 -3.54
C ALA A 39 -7.75 -4.66 -2.64
N GLY A 40 -6.72 -5.30 -3.18
CA GLY A 40 -5.39 -5.25 -2.59
C GLY A 40 -4.81 -3.84 -2.70
N ALA A 41 -3.95 -3.46 -1.77
CA ALA A 41 -3.25 -2.18 -1.80
C ALA A 41 -1.83 -2.30 -1.26
N PHE A 42 -0.90 -1.57 -1.85
CA PHE A 42 0.47 -1.43 -1.37
C PHE A 42 0.69 0.00 -0.88
N VAL A 43 1.34 0.15 0.27
CA VAL A 43 1.77 1.44 0.80
C VAL A 43 3.29 1.44 0.84
N SER A 44 3.87 2.40 0.13
CA SER A 44 5.31 2.58 0.01
C SER A 44 5.71 3.91 0.65
N LEU A 45 6.67 3.84 1.56
CA LEU A 45 7.27 4.98 2.25
C LEU A 45 8.65 5.20 1.64
N HIS A 46 8.90 6.41 1.14
CA HIS A 46 10.19 6.83 0.63
C HIS A 46 10.71 8.00 1.47
N GLN A 47 12.02 8.05 1.69
CA GLN A 47 12.69 9.18 2.30
C GLN A 47 13.80 9.62 1.36
N ARG A 48 13.69 10.84 0.82
CA ARG A 48 14.68 11.42 -0.12
C ARG A 48 14.97 10.47 -1.29
N GLY A 49 13.91 9.94 -1.91
CA GLY A 49 13.98 9.00 -3.03
C GLY A 49 14.41 7.56 -2.67
N LYS A 50 14.63 7.23 -1.40
CA LYS A 50 15.01 5.86 -0.98
C LYS A 50 13.87 5.15 -0.27
N LEU A 51 13.67 3.87 -0.58
CA LEU A 51 12.67 3.04 0.09
C LEU A 51 12.96 2.95 1.60
N ARG A 52 11.96 3.30 2.41
CA ARG A 52 12.01 3.32 3.89
C ARG A 52 11.08 2.28 4.53
N GLY A 53 10.12 1.78 3.77
CA GLY A 53 9.21 0.69 4.13
C GLY A 53 8.20 0.48 3.01
N CYS A 54 7.81 -0.77 2.76
CA CYS A 54 6.73 -1.09 1.83
C CYS A 54 6.03 -2.37 2.26
N ILE A 55 4.73 -2.26 2.51
CA ILE A 55 3.87 -3.38 2.86
C ILE A 55 2.58 -3.25 2.05
N GLY A 56 2.09 -4.39 1.59
CA GLY A 56 0.82 -4.45 0.89
C GLY A 56 0.23 -5.84 0.86
N THR A 57 -0.98 -5.89 0.36
CA THR A 57 -1.76 -7.10 0.17
C THR A 57 -2.21 -7.15 -1.27
N TYR A 58 -2.01 -8.28 -1.94
CA TYR A 58 -2.35 -8.41 -3.35
C TYR A 58 -3.80 -8.85 -3.57
N LEU A 59 -4.38 -9.53 -2.58
CA LEU A 59 -5.82 -9.76 -2.48
C LEU A 59 -6.38 -8.89 -1.36
N PRO A 60 -7.66 -8.45 -1.48
CA PRO A 60 -8.31 -7.72 -0.40
C PRO A 60 -8.34 -8.57 0.87
N GLN A 61 -7.82 -8.01 1.96
CA GLN A 61 -7.90 -8.63 3.30
C GLN A 61 -8.78 -7.81 4.24
N GLN A 62 -9.19 -6.61 3.84
CA GLN A 62 -10.08 -5.73 4.57
C GLN A 62 -11.44 -5.55 3.88
N LYS A 63 -12.36 -4.88 4.60
CA LYS A 63 -13.72 -4.61 4.14
C LYS A 63 -13.75 -3.65 2.94
N ASN A 64 -12.76 -2.77 2.83
CA ASN A 64 -12.60 -1.82 1.73
C ASN A 64 -11.14 -1.36 1.63
N VAL A 65 -10.80 -0.70 0.50
CA VAL A 65 -9.45 -0.18 0.26
C VAL A 65 -9.02 0.83 1.32
N ALA A 66 -9.92 1.68 1.82
CA ALA A 66 -9.56 2.63 2.88
C ALA A 66 -9.03 1.92 4.14
N SER A 67 -9.68 0.83 4.59
CA SER A 67 -9.17 -0.02 5.67
C SER A 67 -7.87 -0.72 5.32
N GLU A 68 -7.72 -1.16 4.06
CA GLU A 68 -6.49 -1.79 3.56
C GLU A 68 -5.31 -0.81 3.64
N ILE A 69 -5.51 0.44 3.20
CA ILE A 69 -4.52 1.52 3.28
C ILE A 69 -4.11 1.78 4.73
N VAL A 70 -5.06 1.95 5.64
CA VAL A 70 -4.75 2.22 7.06
C VAL A 70 -3.89 1.11 7.66
N LYS A 71 -4.26 -0.15 7.43
CA LYS A 71 -3.53 -1.30 7.96
C LYS A 71 -2.14 -1.40 7.35
N ASN A 72 -2.04 -1.33 6.03
CA ASN A 72 -0.77 -1.50 5.31
C ASN A 72 0.18 -0.32 5.54
N ALA A 73 -0.34 0.91 5.72
CA ALA A 73 0.46 2.08 6.06
C ALA A 73 1.12 1.92 7.45
N ILE A 74 0.35 1.51 8.45
CA ILE A 74 0.90 1.23 9.79
C ILE A 74 1.95 0.14 9.72
N SER A 75 1.68 -0.96 9.01
CA SER A 75 2.65 -2.05 8.86
C SER A 75 3.90 -1.63 8.07
N ALA A 76 3.77 -0.83 7.02
CA ALA A 76 4.93 -0.31 6.27
C ALA A 76 5.83 0.57 7.16
N ALA A 77 5.24 1.31 8.09
CA ALA A 77 5.97 2.16 9.02
C ALA A 77 6.58 1.40 10.21
N THR A 78 6.02 0.26 10.62
CA THR A 78 6.34 -0.33 11.94
C THR A 78 6.79 -1.78 11.92
N THR A 79 6.42 -2.54 10.88
CA THR A 79 6.62 -4.01 10.84
C THR A 79 7.31 -4.50 9.57
N ASP A 80 7.79 -3.62 8.69
CA ASP A 80 8.59 -4.05 7.53
C ASP A 80 9.92 -4.63 8.04
N PRO A 81 10.18 -5.94 7.89
CA PRO A 81 11.35 -6.59 8.47
C PRO A 81 12.68 -6.13 7.87
N ARG A 82 12.65 -5.41 6.74
CA ARG A 82 13.85 -4.91 6.07
C ARG A 82 14.37 -3.60 6.68
N PHE A 83 13.54 -2.90 7.45
CA PHE A 83 13.85 -1.57 7.96
C PHE A 83 13.49 -1.42 9.45
N PRO A 84 14.21 -0.58 10.21
CA PRO A 84 13.77 -0.19 11.55
C PRO A 84 12.42 0.54 11.51
N ALA A 85 11.62 0.46 12.58
CA ALA A 85 10.39 1.22 12.68
C ALA A 85 10.62 2.73 12.48
N VAL A 86 9.71 3.38 11.76
CA VAL A 86 9.70 4.82 11.50
C VAL A 86 9.44 5.58 12.79
N ARG A 87 10.23 6.63 13.06
CA ARG A 87 10.01 7.54 14.18
C ARG A 87 9.04 8.65 13.78
N GLY A 88 8.30 9.18 14.75
CA GLY A 88 7.37 10.29 14.52
C GLY A 88 8.04 11.52 13.89
N SER A 89 9.31 11.79 14.21
CA SER A 89 10.09 12.89 13.63
C SER A 89 10.47 12.68 12.16
N GLU A 90 10.50 11.43 11.67
CA GLU A 90 10.81 11.14 10.26
C GLU A 90 9.60 11.39 9.37
N LEU A 91 8.37 11.35 9.91
CA LEU A 91 7.13 11.27 9.14
C LEU A 91 6.96 12.44 8.15
N ASP A 92 7.33 13.66 8.56
CA ASP A 92 7.18 14.85 7.73
C ASP A 92 8.18 14.87 6.55
N GLU A 93 9.26 14.08 6.61
CA GLU A 93 10.21 13.89 5.50
C GLU A 93 9.85 12.70 4.58
N LEU A 94 8.80 11.93 4.91
CA LEU A 94 8.41 10.76 4.12
C LEU A 94 7.50 11.16 2.96
N GLU A 95 7.84 10.66 1.78
CA GLU A 95 6.95 10.57 0.62
C GLU A 95 6.16 9.28 0.72
N ILE A 96 4.83 9.37 0.69
CA ILE A 96 3.93 8.22 0.85
C ILE A 96 3.18 8.01 -0.44
N SER A 97 3.39 6.84 -1.05
CA SER A 97 2.70 6.39 -2.26
C SER A 97 1.78 5.22 -1.93
N VAL A 98 0.62 5.17 -2.58
CA VAL A 98 -0.38 4.13 -2.37
C VAL A 98 -0.83 3.59 -3.71
N ASP A 99 -0.58 2.30 -3.93
CA ASP A 99 -0.94 1.60 -5.15
C ASP A 99 -2.13 0.69 -4.88
N VAL A 100 -3.27 0.96 -5.51
CA VAL A 100 -4.48 0.13 -5.40
C VAL A 100 -4.52 -0.85 -6.57
N LEU A 101 -4.55 -2.14 -6.27
CA LEU A 101 -4.43 -3.19 -7.28
C LEU A 101 -5.77 -3.56 -7.90
N SER A 102 -5.74 -3.93 -9.18
CA SER A 102 -6.84 -4.65 -9.81
C SER A 102 -6.84 -6.12 -9.37
N PRO A 103 -7.98 -6.83 -9.48
CA PRO A 103 -8.00 -8.28 -9.34
C PRO A 103 -6.96 -8.92 -10.27
N PRO A 104 -6.22 -9.96 -9.81
CA PRO A 104 -5.28 -10.65 -10.67
C PRO A 104 -6.02 -11.49 -11.72
N GLU A 105 -5.50 -11.48 -12.94
CA GLU A 105 -6.07 -12.20 -14.08
C GLU A 105 -5.06 -13.22 -14.63
N PRO A 106 -5.49 -14.41 -15.08
CA PRO A 106 -4.61 -15.36 -15.74
C PRO A 106 -4.01 -14.76 -17.00
N VAL A 107 -2.70 -14.90 -17.15
CA VAL A 107 -1.97 -14.43 -18.32
C VAL A 107 -2.03 -15.51 -19.40
N PRO A 108 -2.53 -15.20 -20.61
CA PRO A 108 -2.70 -16.20 -21.67
C PRO A 108 -1.36 -16.65 -22.27
N SER A 109 -0.38 -15.75 -22.35
CA SER A 109 0.97 -16.03 -22.84
C SER A 109 1.96 -14.95 -22.40
N ARG A 110 3.26 -15.20 -22.54
CA ARG A 110 4.31 -14.26 -22.10
C ARG A 110 4.29 -12.95 -22.89
N GLU A 111 3.83 -13.01 -24.14
CA GLU A 111 3.75 -11.86 -25.05
C GLU A 111 2.62 -10.89 -24.67
N ALA A 112 1.67 -11.33 -23.84
CA ALA A 112 0.63 -10.48 -23.29
C ALA A 112 1.07 -9.68 -22.05
N LEU A 113 2.30 -9.92 -21.55
CA LEU A 113 2.85 -9.19 -20.42
C LEU A 113 3.57 -7.93 -20.91
N ASP A 114 2.97 -6.79 -20.59
CA ASP A 114 3.58 -5.47 -20.68
C ASP A 114 4.14 -5.09 -19.29
N PRO A 115 5.48 -5.04 -19.10
CA PRO A 115 6.10 -4.75 -17.81
C PRO A 115 5.86 -3.31 -17.31
N ASP A 116 5.58 -2.38 -18.23
CA ASP A 116 5.30 -0.98 -17.87
C ASP A 116 3.87 -0.83 -17.33
N LYS A 117 2.99 -1.77 -17.68
CA LYS A 117 1.56 -1.73 -17.34
C LYS A 117 1.15 -2.74 -16.27
N TYR A 118 1.71 -3.95 -16.27
CA TYR A 118 1.23 -5.06 -15.46
C TYR A 118 2.27 -5.52 -14.43
N GLY A 119 1.82 -5.62 -13.18
CA GLY A 119 2.53 -6.41 -12.18
C GLY A 119 2.37 -7.91 -12.45
N VAL A 120 3.32 -8.70 -11.98
CA VAL A 120 3.31 -10.16 -12.19
C VAL A 120 3.21 -10.87 -10.85
N ILE A 121 2.32 -11.86 -10.79
CA ILE A 121 2.21 -12.79 -9.67
C ILE A 121 2.62 -14.17 -10.17
N VAL A 122 3.70 -14.72 -9.61
CA VAL A 122 4.15 -16.08 -9.90
C VAL A 122 3.78 -16.97 -8.73
N SER A 123 3.10 -18.09 -8.99
CA SER A 123 2.71 -19.06 -7.96
C SER A 123 3.25 -20.45 -8.29
N LYS A 124 3.88 -21.13 -7.32
CA LYS A 124 4.32 -22.53 -7.41
C LYS A 124 3.99 -23.25 -6.10
N GLY A 125 2.88 -23.98 -6.08
CA GLY A 125 2.35 -24.59 -4.85
C GLY A 125 2.03 -23.52 -3.80
N TRP A 126 2.64 -23.62 -2.61
CA TRP A 126 2.49 -22.65 -1.51
C TRP A 126 3.33 -21.38 -1.69
N GLN A 127 4.29 -21.38 -2.62
CA GLN A 127 5.17 -20.24 -2.86
C GLN A 127 4.48 -19.26 -3.81
N ARG A 128 4.53 -17.98 -3.45
CA ARG A 128 4.02 -16.88 -4.27
C ARG A 128 4.98 -15.70 -4.23
N GLY A 129 5.31 -15.18 -5.41
CA GLY A 129 6.03 -13.93 -5.58
C GLY A 129 5.13 -12.91 -6.28
N LEU A 130 5.25 -11.64 -5.88
CA LEU A 130 4.58 -10.53 -6.54
C LEU A 130 5.61 -9.46 -6.88
N LEU A 131 5.50 -8.94 -8.09
CA LEU A 131 6.26 -7.80 -8.57
C LEU A 131 5.27 -6.74 -9.07
N LEU A 132 5.44 -5.49 -8.64
CA LEU A 132 4.64 -4.36 -9.14
C LEU A 132 5.10 -3.98 -10.57
N PRO A 133 4.24 -3.35 -11.39
CA PRO A 133 4.64 -2.85 -12.70
C PRO A 133 5.65 -1.70 -12.58
N ASN A 134 6.33 -1.40 -13.70
CA ASN A 134 7.16 -0.20 -13.85
C ASN A 134 8.26 -0.04 -12.78
N LEU A 135 8.99 -1.13 -12.51
CA LEU A 135 10.18 -1.10 -11.65
C LEU A 135 11.41 -0.86 -12.52
N GLU A 136 12.20 0.17 -12.20
CA GLU A 136 13.54 0.44 -12.79
C GLU A 136 14.63 -0.44 -12.16
#